data_AF-I2Q152-F1
#
_entry.id   AF-I2Q152-F1
#
_cell.length_a   1.000
_cell.length_b   1.000
_cell.length_c   1.000
_cell.angle_alpha   90.00
_cell.angle_beta   90.00
_cell.angle_gamma   90.00
#
_symmetry.space_group_name_H-M   'P 1'
#
loop_
_entity.id
_entity.type
_entity.pdbx_description
1 polymer ?
#
loop_
_entity_poly.entity_id
_entity_poly.type
_entity_poly.pdbx_seq_one_letter_code
_entity_poly.pdbx_strand_id
1 'polypeptide(L)'
;MHILKPLPARAVKRPGTADATRSFRLLLRLAGTTCCTVALLLALAVGPALAAKADTRSFNAAFASQSAKIYDHLLKVTDYYASLTKEGNTERIKDVLALRASLSACWELFLNAGDMVYVYDLLDPACATDVTRVGGLLKNGLGVIAGKLEKELQWMGLVEKNVGDLPVSVELAQARKDIEAAAASFRQAATLFEAPAGGETRQPVRP
;
A
#
# COMPACT_ATOMS: atom_id res chain seq x y z
N MET A 1 -6.14 111.16 3.13
CA MET A 1 -6.75 110.58 4.35
C MET A 1 -7.93 109.74 3.94
N HIS A 2 -7.80 108.42 3.91
CA HIS A 2 -8.93 107.49 3.83
C HIS A 2 -8.69 106.28 4.75
N ILE A 3 -9.78 105.91 5.40
CA ILE A 3 -9.91 105.18 6.66
C ILE A 3 -9.77 103.67 6.44
N LEU A 4 -8.93 103.03 7.26
CA LEU A 4 -8.80 101.57 7.39
C LEU A 4 -10.11 100.95 7.90
N LYS A 5 -10.61 99.91 7.21
CA LYS A 5 -11.61 98.97 7.74
C LYS A 5 -10.97 97.58 7.87
N PRO A 6 -11.05 96.91 9.03
CA PRO A 6 -10.60 95.53 9.17
C PRO A 6 -11.69 94.54 8.70
N LEU A 7 -11.27 93.50 7.97
CA LEU A 7 -12.09 92.34 7.58
C LEU A 7 -12.16 91.32 8.73
N PRO A 8 -13.29 90.61 8.92
CA PRO A 8 -13.47 89.65 10.00
C PRO A 8 -12.68 88.36 9.77
N ALA A 9 -12.07 87.84 10.85
CA ALA A 9 -11.36 86.58 10.87
C ALA A 9 -12.29 85.40 10.58
N ARG A 10 -11.99 84.67 9.50
CA ARG A 10 -12.66 83.41 9.14
C ARG A 10 -12.16 82.31 10.07
N ALA A 11 -13.03 81.77 10.91
CA ALA A 11 -12.73 80.61 11.75
C ALA A 11 -12.41 79.40 10.86
N VAL A 12 -11.15 78.96 10.87
CA VAL A 12 -10.73 77.68 10.28
C VAL A 12 -11.24 76.57 11.20
N LYS A 13 -12.32 75.92 10.79
CA LYS A 13 -12.86 74.72 11.45
C LYS A 13 -11.84 73.60 11.22
N ARG A 14 -11.02 73.29 12.24
CA ARG A 14 -10.14 72.11 12.20
C ARG A 14 -11.01 70.85 12.06
N PRO A 15 -10.82 70.02 11.03
CA PRO A 15 -11.49 68.72 10.98
C PRO A 15 -10.97 67.88 12.15
N GLY A 16 -11.90 67.36 12.95
CA GLY A 16 -11.58 66.55 14.12
C GLY A 16 -10.82 65.29 13.70
N THR A 17 -9.78 64.97 14.46
CA THR A 17 -8.97 63.74 14.38
C THR A 17 -9.77 62.44 14.59
N ALA A 18 -11.09 62.52 14.76
CA ALA A 18 -11.99 61.40 14.98
C ALA A 18 -12.40 60.66 13.68
N ASP A 19 -12.36 61.31 12.51
CA ASP A 19 -12.82 60.68 11.26
C ASP A 19 -11.75 59.80 10.60
N ALA A 20 -10.47 60.12 10.73
CA ALA A 20 -9.38 59.33 10.13
C ALA A 20 -9.20 57.95 10.78
N THR A 21 -9.53 57.81 12.06
CA THR A 21 -9.38 56.55 12.81
C THR A 21 -10.49 55.53 12.51
N ARG A 22 -11.67 55.98 12.05
CA ARG A 22 -12.75 55.08 11.64
C ARG A 22 -12.44 54.40 10.31
N SER A 23 -11.96 55.16 9.33
CA SER A 23 -11.62 54.64 7.99
C SER A 23 -10.49 53.61 8.04
N PHE A 24 -9.48 53.83 8.90
CA PHE A 24 -8.36 52.91 9.06
C PHE A 24 -8.76 51.58 9.72
N ARG A 25 -9.68 51.62 10.70
CA ARG A 25 -10.22 50.41 11.34
C ARG A 25 -11.11 49.59 10.41
N LEU A 26 -11.80 50.24 9.47
CA LEU A 26 -12.64 49.56 8.47
C LEU A 26 -11.77 48.86 7.40
N LEU A 27 -10.71 49.51 6.95
CA LEU A 27 -9.72 48.95 6.02
C LEU A 27 -8.98 47.74 6.62
N LEU A 28 -8.57 47.79 7.90
CA LEU A 28 -7.96 46.65 8.58
C LEU A 28 -8.91 45.43 8.69
N ARG A 29 -10.20 45.67 8.93
CA ARG A 29 -11.21 44.61 9.01
C ARG A 29 -11.49 43.96 7.65
N LEU A 30 -11.49 44.76 6.57
CA LEU A 30 -11.63 44.28 5.19
C LEU A 30 -10.40 43.49 4.71
N ALA A 31 -9.19 43.90 5.09
CA ALA A 31 -7.95 43.19 4.78
C ALA A 31 -7.86 41.83 5.53
N GLY A 32 -8.31 41.78 6.78
CA GLY A 32 -8.36 40.54 7.56
C GLY A 32 -9.34 39.52 6.99
N THR A 33 -10.54 39.95 6.57
CA THR A 33 -11.54 39.03 6.00
C THR A 33 -11.14 38.51 4.62
N THR A 34 -10.50 39.34 3.78
CA THR A 34 -9.98 38.91 2.48
C THR A 34 -8.79 37.95 2.60
N CYS A 35 -7.92 38.13 3.59
CA CYS A 35 -6.85 37.18 3.86
C CYS A 35 -7.40 35.83 4.34
N CYS A 36 -8.40 35.83 5.23
CA CYS A 36 -9.06 34.62 5.70
C CYS A 36 -9.83 33.89 4.60
N THR A 37 -10.53 34.60 3.71
CA THR A 37 -11.25 33.95 2.59
C THR A 37 -10.30 33.40 1.54
N VAL A 38 -9.17 34.05 1.27
CA VAL A 38 -8.13 33.52 0.37
C VAL A 38 -7.42 32.31 0.99
N ALA A 39 -7.14 32.32 2.29
CA ALA A 39 -6.58 31.16 2.99
C ALA A 39 -7.57 29.98 3.03
N LEU A 40 -8.87 30.25 3.22
CA LEU A 40 -9.93 29.25 3.18
C LEU A 40 -10.14 28.71 1.75
N LEU A 41 -10.08 29.58 0.73
CA LEU A 41 -10.12 29.18 -0.68
C LEU A 41 -8.87 28.39 -1.11
N LEU A 42 -7.69 28.70 -0.58
CA LEU A 42 -6.46 27.91 -0.79
C LEU A 42 -6.53 26.56 -0.07
N ALA A 43 -7.12 26.51 1.13
CA ALA A 43 -7.35 25.26 1.87
C ALA A 43 -8.44 24.39 1.23
N LEU A 44 -9.43 24.98 0.55
CA LEU A 44 -10.47 24.30 -0.22
C LEU A 44 -10.05 23.99 -1.67
N ALA A 45 -9.04 24.70 -2.21
CA ALA A 45 -8.44 24.44 -3.52
C ALA A 45 -7.35 23.36 -3.50
N VAL A 46 -7.04 22.81 -2.31
CA VAL A 46 -6.52 21.44 -2.22
C VAL A 46 -7.68 20.52 -2.60
N GLY A 47 -7.94 20.44 -3.91
CA GLY A 47 -8.73 19.37 -4.51
C GLY A 47 -8.18 18.01 -4.10
N PRO A 48 -8.93 16.93 -4.39
CA PRO A 48 -8.76 15.63 -3.76
C PRO A 48 -7.28 15.26 -3.78
N ALA A 49 -6.73 14.94 -2.61
CA ALA A 49 -5.39 14.42 -2.48
C ALA A 49 -5.16 13.46 -3.64
N LEU A 50 -4.19 13.76 -4.53
CA LEU A 50 -3.67 12.78 -5.46
C LEU A 50 -3.46 11.53 -4.63
N ALA A 51 -4.24 10.47 -4.90
CA ALA A 51 -4.19 9.25 -4.10
C ALA A 51 -2.72 8.82 -4.09
N ALA A 52 -2.06 8.99 -2.94
CA ALA A 52 -0.63 8.78 -2.86
C ALA A 52 -0.41 7.29 -3.15
N LYS A 53 0.33 6.99 -4.22
CA LYS A 53 0.70 5.62 -4.58
C LYS A 53 1.30 4.94 -3.35
N ALA A 54 0.85 3.73 -3.04
CA ALA A 54 1.29 3.00 -1.85
C ALA A 54 2.81 2.76 -1.88
N ASP A 55 3.49 2.89 -0.74
CA ASP A 55 4.93 2.61 -0.60
C ASP A 55 5.16 1.11 -0.49
N THR A 56 5.67 0.51 -1.57
CA THR A 56 5.91 -0.95 -1.70
C THR A 56 7.30 -1.38 -1.27
N ARG A 57 8.17 -0.47 -0.81
CA ARG A 57 9.58 -0.81 -0.49
C ARG A 57 9.72 -1.88 0.59
N SER A 58 8.87 -1.84 1.62
CA SER A 58 8.87 -2.84 2.69
C SER A 58 8.47 -4.22 2.17
N PHE A 59 7.47 -4.28 1.29
CA PHE A 59 7.10 -5.51 0.59
C PHE A 59 8.27 -6.03 -0.26
N ASN A 60 8.90 -5.19 -1.08
CA ASN A 60 9.99 -5.60 -1.96
C ASN A 60 11.20 -6.14 -1.17
N ALA A 61 11.52 -5.54 -0.03
CA ALA A 61 12.57 -6.04 0.86
C ALA A 61 12.20 -7.39 1.48
N ALA A 62 10.98 -7.54 2.01
CA ALA A 62 10.49 -8.81 2.55
C ALA A 62 10.47 -9.89 1.47
N PHE A 63 9.96 -9.58 0.28
CA PHE A 63 9.89 -10.46 -0.87
C PHE A 63 11.26 -10.98 -1.28
N ALA A 64 12.23 -10.07 -1.45
CA ALA A 64 13.60 -10.44 -1.81
C ALA A 64 14.26 -11.33 -0.74
N SER A 65 14.01 -11.07 0.55
CA SER A 65 14.59 -11.88 1.63
C SER A 65 13.98 -13.29 1.74
N GLN A 66 12.72 -13.46 1.35
CA GLN A 66 12.00 -14.74 1.48
C GLN A 66 12.06 -15.58 0.19
N SER A 67 12.23 -14.96 -0.97
CA SER A 67 12.22 -15.65 -2.26
C SER A 67 13.26 -16.78 -2.33
N ALA A 68 14.51 -16.46 -1.96
CA ALA A 68 15.61 -17.42 -1.98
C ALA A 68 15.38 -18.59 -1.02
N LYS A 69 14.77 -18.35 0.15
CA LYS A 69 14.51 -19.40 1.14
C LYS A 69 13.46 -20.39 0.67
N ILE A 70 12.31 -19.89 0.19
CA ILE A 70 11.22 -20.75 -0.30
C ILE A 70 11.70 -21.60 -1.47
N TYR A 71 12.48 -21.00 -2.37
CA TYR A 71 13.06 -21.73 -3.50
C TYR A 71 14.11 -22.77 -3.05
N ASP A 72 14.97 -22.44 -2.08
CA ASP A 72 15.95 -23.37 -1.51
C ASP A 72 15.28 -24.60 -0.86
N HIS A 73 14.18 -24.40 -0.13
CA HIS A 73 13.37 -25.51 0.42
C HIS A 73 12.87 -26.45 -0.69
N LEU A 74 12.37 -25.89 -1.80
CA LEU A 74 11.91 -26.67 -2.95
C LEU A 74 13.05 -27.47 -3.60
N LEU A 75 14.24 -26.88 -3.73
CA LEU A 75 15.42 -27.56 -4.28
C LEU A 75 15.83 -28.74 -3.40
N LYS A 76 15.97 -28.54 -2.09
CA LYS A 76 16.38 -29.61 -1.16
C LYS A 76 15.40 -30.77 -1.13
N VAL A 77 14.10 -30.50 -1.14
CA VAL A 77 13.09 -31.57 -1.24
C VAL A 77 13.14 -32.26 -2.59
N THR A 78 13.43 -31.54 -3.67
CA THR A 78 13.61 -32.12 -5.01
C THR A 78 14.84 -33.04 -5.05
N ASP A 79 15.94 -32.64 -4.42
CA ASP A 79 17.16 -33.46 -4.33
C ASP A 79 16.93 -34.72 -3.49
N TYR A 80 16.21 -34.61 -2.38
CA TYR A 80 15.84 -35.76 -1.55
C TYR A 80 14.88 -36.71 -2.27
N TYR A 81 13.90 -36.18 -3.01
CA TYR A 81 13.05 -36.99 -3.89
C TYR A 81 13.89 -37.76 -4.92
N ALA A 82 14.88 -37.11 -5.53
CA ALA A 82 15.77 -37.74 -6.50
C ALA A 82 16.66 -38.82 -5.85
N SER A 83 17.10 -38.65 -4.61
CA SER A 83 17.87 -39.68 -3.90
C SER A 83 17.03 -40.92 -3.62
N LEU A 84 15.80 -40.75 -3.11
CA LEU A 84 14.87 -41.87 -2.88
C LEU A 84 14.53 -42.63 -4.18
N THR A 85 14.41 -41.91 -5.30
CA THR A 85 14.20 -42.52 -6.62
C THR A 85 15.38 -43.41 -7.02
N LYS A 86 16.62 -42.93 -6.81
CA LYS A 86 17.84 -43.70 -7.13
C LYS A 86 18.01 -44.93 -6.23
N GLU A 87 17.57 -44.83 -4.98
CA GLU A 87 17.58 -45.93 -4.00
C GLU A 87 16.46 -46.95 -4.23
N GLY A 88 15.51 -46.67 -5.14
CA GLY A 88 14.38 -47.56 -5.41
C GLY A 88 13.33 -47.59 -4.29
N ASN A 89 13.28 -46.58 -3.43
CA ASN A 89 12.37 -46.52 -2.29
C ASN A 89 10.96 -46.06 -2.71
N THR A 90 10.20 -46.96 -3.32
CA THR A 90 8.86 -46.70 -3.88
C THR A 90 7.78 -46.45 -2.84
N GLU A 91 7.99 -46.86 -1.59
CA GLU A 91 7.00 -46.67 -0.52
C GLU A 91 6.97 -45.24 0.01
N ARG A 92 8.16 -44.63 0.21
CA ARG A 92 8.29 -43.29 0.81
C ARG A 92 8.33 -42.15 -0.20
N ILE A 93 8.62 -42.46 -1.47
CA ILE A 93 8.73 -41.47 -2.56
C ILE A 93 7.45 -40.64 -2.74
N LYS A 94 6.27 -41.23 -2.50
CA LYS A 94 4.97 -40.56 -2.64
C LYS A 94 4.77 -39.41 -1.64
N ASP A 95 5.23 -39.58 -0.40
CA ASP A 95 5.05 -38.57 0.65
C ASP A 95 6.00 -37.38 0.41
N VAL A 96 7.22 -37.67 -0.04
CA VAL A 96 8.18 -36.63 -0.45
C VAL A 96 7.73 -35.93 -1.74
N LEU A 97 7.10 -36.64 -2.68
CA LEU A 97 6.51 -36.03 -3.87
C LEU A 97 5.37 -35.08 -3.51
N ALA A 98 4.52 -35.44 -2.55
CA ALA A 98 3.46 -34.56 -2.06
C ALA A 98 4.04 -33.28 -1.44
N LEU A 99 5.11 -33.42 -0.64
CA LEU A 99 5.82 -32.27 -0.08
C LEU A 99 6.40 -31.36 -1.17
N ARG A 100 7.05 -31.95 -2.18
CA ARG A 100 7.59 -31.21 -3.33
C ARG A 100 6.49 -30.44 -4.08
N ALA A 101 5.34 -31.06 -4.28
CA ALA A 101 4.20 -30.43 -4.95
C ALA A 101 3.68 -29.22 -4.16
N SER A 102 3.51 -29.34 -2.85
CA SER A 102 3.10 -28.21 -1.99
C SER A 102 4.13 -27.08 -1.96
N LEU A 103 5.43 -27.39 -1.91
CA LEU A 103 6.48 -26.36 -1.98
C LEU A 103 6.53 -25.67 -3.35
N SER A 104 6.32 -26.42 -4.44
CA SER A 104 6.22 -25.85 -5.77
C SER A 104 5.01 -24.91 -5.87
N ALA A 105 3.86 -25.31 -5.33
CA ALA A 105 2.67 -24.45 -5.28
C ALA A 105 2.92 -23.17 -4.46
N CYS A 106 3.59 -23.28 -3.32
CA CYS A 106 3.96 -22.12 -2.51
C CYS A 106 4.91 -21.17 -3.26
N TRP A 107 5.88 -21.71 -3.99
CA TRP A 107 6.81 -20.92 -4.79
C TRP A 107 6.10 -20.13 -5.89
N GLU A 108 5.23 -20.79 -6.66
CA GLU A 108 4.43 -20.13 -7.70
C GLU A 108 3.51 -19.05 -7.11
N LEU A 109 2.85 -19.33 -5.99
CA LEU A 109 2.01 -18.35 -5.28
C LEU A 109 2.83 -17.14 -4.81
N PHE A 110 4.04 -17.39 -4.32
CA PHE A 110 4.96 -16.34 -3.92
C PHE A 110 5.33 -15.47 -5.13
N LEU A 111 5.78 -16.05 -6.24
CA LEU A 111 6.13 -15.32 -7.47
C LEU A 111 4.98 -14.45 -7.98
N ASN A 112 3.76 -14.98 -8.00
CA ASN A 112 2.57 -14.23 -8.40
C ASN A 112 2.36 -12.95 -7.56
N ALA A 113 2.67 -12.97 -6.25
CA ALA A 113 2.58 -11.78 -5.41
C ALA A 113 3.62 -10.72 -5.83
N GLY A 114 4.83 -11.16 -6.18
CA GLY A 114 5.89 -10.29 -6.69
C GLY A 114 5.51 -9.63 -8.00
N ASP A 115 5.00 -10.40 -8.96
CA ASP A 115 4.58 -9.91 -10.27
C ASP A 115 3.47 -8.85 -10.15
N MET A 116 2.51 -9.07 -9.25
CA MET A 116 1.44 -8.11 -8.99
C MET A 116 1.99 -6.76 -8.48
N VAL A 117 2.90 -6.80 -7.51
CA VAL A 117 3.50 -5.58 -6.94
C VAL A 117 4.42 -4.89 -7.96
N TYR A 118 5.18 -5.67 -8.74
CA TYR A 118 5.99 -5.14 -9.84
C TYR A 118 5.15 -4.36 -10.85
N VAL A 119 4.01 -4.91 -11.29
CA VAL A 119 3.10 -4.22 -12.22
C VAL A 119 2.55 -2.94 -11.61
N TYR A 120 2.18 -2.95 -10.33
CA TYR A 120 1.74 -1.74 -9.63
C TYR A 120 2.85 -0.68 -9.56
N ASP A 121 4.08 -1.08 -9.29
CA ASP A 121 5.25 -0.19 -9.21
C ASP A 121 5.54 0.51 -10.55
N LEU A 122 5.18 -0.10 -11.68
CA LEU A 122 5.30 0.50 -13.01
C LEU A 122 4.22 1.54 -13.36
N LEU A 123 3.12 1.62 -12.62
CA LEU A 123 2.05 2.59 -12.91
C LEU A 123 2.53 4.03 -12.67
N ASP A 124 2.20 4.93 -13.61
CA ASP A 124 2.41 6.36 -13.44
C ASP A 124 1.59 6.87 -12.24
N PRO A 125 2.21 7.47 -11.21
CA PRO A 125 1.50 8.07 -10.08
C PRO A 125 0.48 9.15 -10.48
N ALA A 126 0.63 9.79 -11.65
CA ALA A 126 -0.33 10.77 -12.17
C ALA A 126 -1.66 10.12 -12.61
N CYS A 127 -1.68 8.82 -12.89
CA CYS A 127 -2.87 8.07 -13.28
C CYS A 127 -3.65 7.57 -12.06
N ALA A 128 -4.20 8.50 -11.26
CA ALA A 128 -4.84 8.21 -9.97
C ALA A 128 -5.93 7.11 -10.03
N THR A 129 -6.72 7.05 -11.11
CA THR A 129 -7.74 6.01 -11.31
C THR A 129 -7.13 4.62 -11.42
N ASP A 130 -6.08 4.45 -12.25
CA ASP A 130 -5.43 3.16 -12.44
C ASP A 130 -4.66 2.74 -11.19
N VAL A 131 -3.97 3.68 -10.52
CA VAL A 131 -3.30 3.43 -9.25
C VAL A 131 -4.29 2.94 -8.20
N THR A 132 -5.46 3.58 -8.08
CA THR A 132 -6.49 3.19 -7.12
C THR A 132 -7.08 1.82 -7.47
N ARG A 133 -7.43 1.60 -8.74
CA ARG A 133 -8.04 0.35 -9.22
C ARG A 133 -7.10 -0.84 -9.06
N VAL A 134 -5.86 -0.71 -9.53
CA VAL A 134 -4.85 -1.78 -9.43
C VAL A 134 -4.45 -1.98 -7.97
N GLY A 135 -4.34 -0.91 -7.18
CA GLY A 135 -4.14 -1.02 -5.72
C GLY A 135 -5.22 -1.85 -5.03
N GLY A 136 -6.49 -1.61 -5.37
CA GLY A 136 -7.61 -2.42 -4.87
C GLY A 136 -7.54 -3.89 -5.29
N LEU A 137 -7.06 -4.20 -6.50
CA LEU A 137 -6.78 -5.56 -6.93
C LEU A 137 -5.62 -6.19 -6.15
N LEU A 138 -4.56 -5.42 -5.86
CA LEU A 138 -3.43 -5.88 -5.06
C LEU A 138 -3.83 -6.23 -3.64
N LYS A 139 -4.63 -5.40 -2.99
CA LYS A 139 -5.21 -5.68 -1.67
C LYS A 139 -5.86 -7.07 -1.63
N ASN A 140 -6.74 -7.34 -2.59
CA ASN A 140 -7.47 -8.60 -2.66
C ASN A 140 -6.55 -9.76 -3.05
N GLY A 141 -5.70 -9.58 -4.06
CA GLY A 141 -4.83 -10.64 -4.56
C GLY A 141 -3.79 -11.08 -3.53
N LEU A 142 -3.14 -10.14 -2.83
CA LEU A 142 -2.22 -10.46 -1.74
C LEU A 142 -2.93 -11.20 -0.59
N GLY A 143 -4.15 -10.80 -0.26
CA GLY A 143 -4.98 -11.51 0.72
C GLY A 143 -5.34 -12.94 0.28
N VAL A 144 -5.72 -13.13 -0.99
CA VAL A 144 -6.01 -14.45 -1.58
C VAL A 144 -4.75 -15.33 -1.60
N ILE A 145 -3.61 -14.78 -2.02
CA ILE A 145 -2.33 -15.51 -2.03
C ILE A 145 -1.96 -15.94 -0.61
N ALA A 146 -2.04 -15.05 0.37
CA ALA A 146 -1.79 -15.39 1.77
C ALA A 146 -2.69 -16.55 2.24
N GLY A 147 -4.00 -16.50 1.97
CA GLY A 147 -4.90 -17.58 2.32
C GLY A 147 -4.61 -18.91 1.59
N LYS A 148 -4.10 -18.85 0.35
CA LYS A 148 -3.67 -20.05 -0.37
C LYS A 148 -2.38 -20.64 0.22
N LEU A 149 -1.42 -19.81 0.63
CA LEU A 149 -0.21 -20.26 1.32
C LEU A 149 -0.55 -20.96 2.64
N GLU A 150 -1.52 -20.43 3.40
CA GLU A 150 -1.99 -21.09 4.63
C GLU A 150 -2.66 -22.44 4.38
N LYS A 151 -3.39 -22.56 3.27
CA LYS A 151 -3.96 -23.84 2.88
C LYS A 151 -2.85 -24.85 2.57
N GLU A 152 -1.79 -24.45 1.88
CA GLU A 152 -0.62 -25.31 1.67
C GLU A 152 0.09 -25.65 2.99
N LEU A 153 0.18 -24.73 3.95
CA LEU A 153 0.71 -25.04 5.29
C LEU A 153 -0.11 -26.13 6.02
N GLN A 154 -1.44 -26.14 5.84
CA GLN A 154 -2.29 -27.20 6.37
C GLN A 154 -1.99 -28.54 5.70
N TRP A 155 -1.83 -28.56 4.37
CA TRP A 155 -1.45 -29.77 3.63
C TRP A 155 -0.07 -30.29 4.05
N MET A 156 0.91 -29.41 4.17
CA MET A 156 2.26 -29.74 4.65
C MET A 156 2.23 -30.37 6.05
N GLY A 157 1.33 -29.93 6.94
CA GLY A 157 1.17 -30.53 8.26
C GLY A 157 0.54 -31.91 8.28
N LEU A 158 -0.22 -32.29 7.24
CA LEU A 158 -0.67 -33.67 7.07
C LEU A 158 0.48 -34.55 6.59
N VAL A 159 1.32 -34.05 5.69
CA VAL A 159 2.49 -34.77 5.16
C VAL A 159 3.58 -34.93 6.22
N GLU A 160 3.74 -33.98 7.13
CA GLU A 160 4.75 -34.00 8.21
C GLU A 160 4.68 -35.28 9.05
N LYS A 161 3.47 -35.80 9.31
CA LYS A 161 3.28 -37.06 10.05
C LYS A 161 3.83 -38.28 9.31
N ASN A 162 3.82 -38.24 7.97
CA ASN A 162 4.27 -39.34 7.12
C ASN A 162 5.77 -39.30 6.84
N VAL A 163 6.42 -38.15 7.03
CA VAL A 163 7.86 -37.96 6.75
C VAL A 163 8.67 -37.66 8.01
N GLY A 164 8.06 -37.68 9.21
CA GLY A 164 8.68 -37.24 10.46
C GLY A 164 9.97 -37.99 10.84
N ASP A 165 10.08 -39.26 10.46
CA ASP A 165 11.26 -40.11 10.65
C ASP A 165 12.34 -39.92 9.56
N LEU A 166 12.03 -39.19 8.48
CA LEU A 166 12.95 -38.93 7.38
C LEU A 166 13.75 -37.64 7.61
N PRO A 167 14.98 -37.54 7.09
CA PRO A 167 15.79 -36.31 7.17
C PRO A 167 15.09 -35.05 6.63
N VAL A 168 14.18 -35.22 5.65
CA VAL A 168 13.42 -34.11 5.04
C VAL A 168 12.42 -33.46 6.01
N SER A 169 12.11 -34.08 7.15
CA SER A 169 11.22 -33.50 8.16
C SER A 169 11.75 -32.19 8.76
N VAL A 170 13.07 -32.09 8.94
CA VAL A 170 13.73 -30.87 9.43
C VAL A 170 13.55 -29.73 8.44
N GLU A 171 13.72 -30.03 7.15
CA GLU A 171 13.52 -29.07 6.07
C GLU A 171 12.06 -28.62 5.99
N LEU A 172 11.12 -29.55 6.12
CA LEU A 172 9.70 -29.26 6.18
C LEU A 172 9.35 -28.31 7.34
N ALA A 173 9.86 -28.56 8.54
CA ALA A 173 9.62 -27.71 9.70
C ALA A 173 10.14 -26.27 9.49
N GLN A 174 11.27 -26.11 8.81
CA GLN A 174 11.80 -24.78 8.47
C GLN A 174 10.98 -24.11 7.38
N ALA A 175 10.66 -24.83 6.30
CA ALA A 175 9.88 -24.31 5.19
C ALA A 175 8.51 -23.78 5.65
N ARG A 176 7.86 -24.46 6.58
CA ARG A 176 6.60 -24.00 7.18
C ARG A 176 6.72 -22.63 7.84
N LYS A 177 7.80 -22.39 8.60
CA LYS A 177 8.02 -21.11 9.27
C LYS A 177 8.25 -19.98 8.27
N ASP A 178 9.06 -20.22 7.24
CA ASP A 178 9.34 -19.21 6.22
C ASP A 178 8.11 -18.92 5.34
N ILE A 179 7.28 -19.92 5.03
CA ILE A 179 6.00 -19.74 4.32
C ILE A 179 4.96 -19.01 5.18
N GLU A 180 4.87 -19.33 6.47
CA GLU A 180 4.00 -18.62 7.41
C GLU A 180 4.39 -17.13 7.52
N ALA A 181 5.68 -16.85 7.63
CA ALA A 181 6.20 -15.49 7.61
C ALA A 181 5.91 -14.76 6.29
N ALA A 182 5.98 -15.45 5.14
CA ALA A 182 5.60 -14.89 3.85
C ALA A 182 4.10 -14.57 3.78
N ALA A 183 3.23 -15.49 4.21
CA ALA A 183 1.78 -15.27 4.25
C ALA A 183 1.40 -14.08 5.14
N ALA A 184 2.04 -13.96 6.32
CA ALA A 184 1.86 -12.82 7.21
C ALA A 184 2.33 -11.50 6.56
N SER A 185 3.48 -11.51 5.90
CA SER A 185 4.02 -10.34 5.19
C SER A 185 3.08 -9.89 4.06
N PHE A 186 2.48 -10.82 3.31
CA PHE A 186 1.53 -10.49 2.26
C PHE A 186 0.23 -9.89 2.80
N ARG A 187 -0.27 -10.38 3.94
CA ARG A 187 -1.40 -9.73 4.61
C ARG A 187 -1.08 -8.32 5.05
N GLN A 188 0.09 -8.13 5.65
CA GLN A 188 0.52 -6.80 6.07
C GLN A 188 0.68 -5.86 4.87
N ALA A 189 1.25 -6.33 3.77
CA ALA A 189 1.38 -5.55 2.55
C ALA A 189 0.02 -5.21 1.93
N ALA A 190 -0.96 -6.12 1.99
CA ALA A 190 -2.31 -5.85 1.52
C ALA A 190 -2.96 -4.63 2.20
N THR A 191 -2.59 -4.31 3.45
CA THR A 191 -3.14 -3.14 4.16
C THR A 191 -2.60 -1.82 3.65
N LEU A 192 -1.52 -1.82 2.85
CA LEU A 192 -0.95 -0.62 2.23
C LEU A 192 -1.84 -0.06 1.12
N PHE A 193 -2.74 -0.88 0.60
CA PHE A 193 -3.60 -0.53 -0.52
C PHE A 193 -5.02 -0.21 -0.06
N GLU A 194 -5.61 0.83 -0.66
CA GLU A 194 -7.01 1.18 -0.42
C GLU A 194 -7.96 0.09 -0.94
N ALA A 195 -9.12 -0.02 -0.31
CA ALA A 195 -10.15 -0.91 -0.83
C ALA A 195 -10.68 -0.37 -2.17
N PRO A 196 -10.99 -1.24 -3.15
CA PRO A 196 -11.60 -0.77 -4.38
C PRO A 196 -12.91 -0.06 -4.06
N ALA A 197 -13.17 1.10 -4.69
CA ALA A 197 -14.45 1.77 -4.58
C ALA A 197 -15.56 0.77 -4.95
N GLY A 198 -16.53 0.59 -4.06
CA GLY A 198 -17.55 -0.45 -4.18
C GLY A 198 -18.30 -0.33 -5.51
N GLY A 199 -18.07 -1.28 -6.42
CA GLY A 199 -18.76 -1.32 -7.73
C GLY A 199 -17.95 -1.93 -8.87
N GLU A 200 -16.62 -1.93 -8.82
CA GLU A 200 -15.78 -2.26 -9.98
C GLU A 200 -15.28 -3.72 -10.08
N THR A 201 -15.83 -4.66 -9.31
CA THR A 201 -15.35 -6.06 -9.34
C THR A 201 -16.03 -6.95 -10.38
N ARG A 202 -16.97 -6.42 -11.17
CA ARG A 202 -17.54 -7.16 -12.30
C ARG A 202 -17.29 -6.41 -13.60
N GLN A 203 -16.42 -6.97 -14.45
CA GLN A 203 -16.57 -6.68 -15.87
C GLN A 203 -17.93 -7.18 -16.32
N PRO A 204 -18.74 -6.36 -17.01
CA PRO A 204 -19.98 -6.84 -17.61
C PRO A 204 -19.61 -7.85 -18.70
N VAL A 205 -19.93 -9.12 -18.47
CA VAL A 205 -19.89 -10.14 -19.53
C VAL A 205 -21.07 -9.84 -20.45
N ARG A 206 -20.80 -9.45 -21.69
CA ARG A 206 -21.86 -9.34 -22.70
C ARG A 206 -22.38 -10.74 -23.03
N PRO A 207 -23.71 -10.93 -23.14
CA PRO A 207 -24.28 -12.18 -23.63
C PRO A 207 -23.86 -12.47 -25.08
#